data_AF-A0A941M662-F1
#
_entry.id   AF-A0A941M662-F1
#
_cell.length_a   1.000
_cell.length_b   1.000
_cell.length_c   1.000
_cell.angle_alpha   90.00
_cell.angle_beta   90.00
_cell.angle_gamma   90.00
#
_symmetry.space_group_name_H-M   'P 1'
#
loop_
_entity.id
_entity.type
_entity.pdbx_description
1 polymer ?
#
loop_
_entity_poly.entity_id
_entity_poly.type
_entity_poly.pdbx_seq_one_letter_code
_entity_poly.pdbx_strand_id
1 'polypeptide(L)'
;MEFRTIIEPFRIQSVAPLKMTTEAQRQHAVAAAGYNLFNLHSEDVLIDLLTDSGTGAMSRDQWAAIQHGDESYAGSPSYDIFRKSVQDLFPFKHVIPTHQGRAAEKILFTVLGGGGKTFPSNTHFDTTRANIEYTGAEAVDLVIPEGRDPSSQHPFKGNLDITALDAYLTRNAGRVPVVMVTITNNSGGGQPVSLANLREVRATCNKHGVPLFLDACRFAENAWFIRQREPGQQDRNVADIVREMAS
;
A
#
# COMPACT_ATOMS: atom_id res chain seq x y z
N MET A 1 9.80 -9.65 26.25
CA MET A 1 10.26 -9.47 24.85
C MET A 1 11.75 -9.18 24.91
N GLU A 2 12.59 -10.05 24.35
CA GLU A 2 14.02 -9.76 24.25
C GLU A 2 14.21 -8.82 23.07
N PHE A 3 14.65 -7.58 23.33
CA PHE A 3 14.83 -6.58 22.28
C PHE A 3 16.16 -6.87 21.58
N ARG A 4 16.11 -7.24 20.31
CA ARG A 4 17.30 -7.39 19.48
C ARG A 4 17.54 -6.09 18.72
N THR A 5 18.57 -5.35 19.10
CA THR A 5 19.03 -4.19 18.33
C THR A 5 19.48 -4.65 16.94
N ILE A 6 18.91 -4.05 15.91
CA ILE A 6 19.32 -4.23 14.52
C ILE A 6 20.32 -3.13 14.21
N ILE A 7 21.49 -3.48 13.68
CA ILE A 7 22.44 -2.50 13.14
C ILE A 7 21.91 -2.08 11.77
N GLU A 8 21.72 -0.78 11.56
CA GLU A 8 21.21 -0.24 10.31
C GLU A 8 22.12 -0.68 9.14
N PRO A 9 21.57 -1.27 8.06
CA PRO A 9 22.35 -1.69 6.90
C PRO A 9 22.70 -0.51 5.98
N PHE A 10 22.87 0.68 6.55
CA PHE A 10 23.22 1.93 5.87
C PHE A 10 23.96 2.86 6.84
N ARG A 11 24.56 3.92 6.32
CA ARG A 11 25.20 4.99 7.12
C ARG A 11 24.56 6.32 6.79
N ILE A 12 24.54 7.23 7.75
CA ILE A 12 24.03 8.59 7.58
C ILE A 12 24.94 9.35 6.61
N GLN A 13 24.36 9.89 5.53
CA GLN A 13 25.06 10.71 4.53
C GLN A 13 24.87 12.21 4.77
N SER A 14 23.69 12.62 5.24
CA SER A 14 23.31 14.00 5.55
C SER A 14 22.26 14.01 6.66
N VAL A 15 22.14 15.13 7.38
CA VAL A 15 21.17 15.29 8.48
C VAL A 15 20.30 16.53 8.28
N ALA A 16 19.06 16.47 8.75
CA ALA A 16 18.18 17.63 8.91
C ALA A 16 18.21 18.09 10.38
N PRO A 17 18.46 19.38 10.69
CA PRO A 17 18.44 19.89 12.05
C PRO A 17 17.07 19.73 12.71
N LEU A 18 17.05 19.40 14.00
CA LEU A 18 15.84 19.33 14.83
C LEU A 18 15.79 20.54 15.78
N LYS A 19 14.60 21.13 15.94
CA LYS A 19 14.34 22.17 16.95
C LYS A 19 13.98 21.48 18.27
N MET A 20 14.81 21.66 19.29
CA MET A 20 14.52 21.18 20.63
C MET A 20 13.51 22.12 21.30
N THR A 21 12.28 21.64 21.51
CA THR A 21 11.23 22.40 22.21
C THR A 21 11.18 22.05 23.70
N THR A 22 10.77 23.02 24.53
CA THR A 22 10.41 22.77 25.93
C THR A 22 8.98 22.23 26.01
N GLU A 23 8.64 21.62 27.15
CA GLU A 23 7.27 21.15 27.40
C GLU A 23 6.25 22.30 27.31
N ALA A 24 6.55 23.46 27.90
CA ALA A 24 5.66 24.62 27.86
C ALA A 24 5.42 25.13 26.42
N GLN A 25 6.44 25.12 25.56
CA GLN A 25 6.29 25.45 24.14
C GLN A 25 5.36 24.47 23.44
N ARG A 26 5.52 23.15 23.68
CA ARG A 26 4.63 22.14 23.10
C ARG A 26 3.19 22.25 23.59
N GLN A 27 2.99 22.52 24.89
CA GLN A 27 1.65 22.74 25.45
C GLN A 27 0.94 23.91 24.76
N HIS A 28 1.67 25.02 24.54
CA HIS A 28 1.13 26.17 23.81
C HIS A 28 0.83 25.84 22.34
N ALA A 29 1.75 25.19 21.63
CA ALA A 29 1.57 24.84 20.22
C ALA A 29 0.37 23.90 20.00
N VAL A 30 0.21 22.87 20.85
CA VAL A 30 -0.92 21.94 20.77
C VAL A 30 -2.24 22.65 21.08
N ALA A 31 -2.27 23.55 22.06
CA ALA A 31 -3.46 24.35 22.35
C ALA A 31 -3.81 25.29 21.19
N ALA A 32 -2.82 25.97 20.60
CA ALA A 32 -3.01 26.85 19.44
C ALA A 32 -3.49 26.10 18.19
N ALA A 33 -3.03 24.86 18.00
CA ALA A 33 -3.49 23.96 16.95
C ALA A 33 -4.91 23.37 17.20
N GLY A 34 -5.56 23.75 18.31
CA GLY A 34 -6.86 23.23 18.69
C GLY A 34 -6.84 21.74 19.03
N TYR A 35 -5.72 21.25 19.57
CA TYR A 35 -5.47 19.84 19.88
C TYR A 35 -5.55 18.90 18.66
N ASN A 36 -5.49 19.44 17.44
CA ASN A 36 -5.39 18.67 16.21
C ASN A 36 -3.95 18.67 15.70
N LEU A 37 -3.29 17.51 15.71
CA LEU A 37 -1.90 17.38 15.28
C LEU A 37 -1.68 17.73 13.80
N PHE A 38 -2.70 17.60 12.95
CA PHE A 38 -2.61 18.02 11.54
C PHE A 38 -2.40 19.53 11.37
N ASN A 39 -2.73 20.33 12.40
CA ASN A 39 -2.56 21.78 12.40
C ASN A 39 -1.24 22.22 13.05
N LEU A 40 -0.43 21.30 13.56
CA LEU A 40 0.87 21.65 14.13
C LEU A 40 1.85 22.07 13.03
N HIS A 41 2.63 23.10 13.32
CA HIS A 41 3.78 23.43 12.49
C HIS A 41 4.85 22.35 12.68
N SER A 42 5.43 21.87 11.58
CA SER A 42 6.44 20.80 11.60
C SER A 42 7.69 21.17 12.40
N GLU A 43 8.02 22.46 12.49
CA GLU A 43 9.14 22.92 13.31
C GLU A 43 8.94 22.67 14.82
N ASP A 44 7.69 22.56 15.29
CA ASP A 44 7.37 22.31 16.70
C ASP A 44 7.27 20.81 17.01
N VAL A 45 7.47 19.95 16.01
CA VAL A 45 7.44 18.49 16.09
C VAL A 45 8.88 17.95 16.16
N LEU A 46 9.22 17.28 17.26
CA LEU A 46 10.56 16.71 17.44
C LEU A 46 10.78 15.42 16.63
N ILE A 47 9.79 14.53 16.65
CA ILE A 47 9.78 13.28 15.89
C ILE A 47 8.40 13.19 15.24
N ASP A 48 8.37 13.25 13.91
CA ASP A 48 7.13 13.17 13.15
C ASP A 48 6.82 11.71 12.79
N LEU A 49 5.75 11.18 13.38
CA LEU A 49 5.22 9.84 13.13
C LEU A 49 3.81 9.91 12.54
N LEU A 50 3.42 11.05 11.95
CA LEU A 50 2.08 11.25 11.41
C LEU A 50 1.82 10.32 10.21
N THR A 51 2.83 10.10 9.37
CA THR A 51 2.73 9.24 8.19
C THR A 51 4.09 8.76 7.71
N ASP A 52 4.09 7.61 7.04
CA ASP A 52 5.19 7.05 6.24
C ASP A 52 5.14 7.52 4.77
N SER A 53 4.12 8.27 4.37
CA SER A 53 3.91 8.71 2.99
C SER A 53 4.79 9.92 2.64
N GLY A 54 5.81 9.70 1.80
CA GLY A 54 6.68 10.77 1.28
C GLY A 54 7.70 11.32 2.27
N THR A 55 7.81 10.72 3.47
CA THR A 55 8.72 11.12 4.55
C THR A 55 9.99 10.27 4.63
N GLY A 56 10.18 9.35 3.68
CA GLY A 56 11.37 8.49 3.61
C GLY A 56 12.66 9.26 3.28
N ALA A 57 13.78 8.83 3.86
CA ALA A 57 15.09 9.38 3.53
C ALA A 57 15.64 8.70 2.26
N MET A 58 15.89 9.50 1.21
CA MET A 58 16.50 9.02 -0.02
C MET A 58 17.99 8.72 0.16
N SER A 59 18.47 7.69 -0.55
CA SER A 59 19.89 7.38 -0.67
C SER A 59 20.67 8.42 -1.48
N ARG A 60 22.00 8.41 -1.35
CA ARG A 60 22.92 9.17 -2.23
C ARG A 60 22.61 8.96 -3.71
N ASP A 61 22.33 7.73 -4.10
CA ASP A 61 22.21 7.36 -5.50
C ASP A 61 20.86 7.85 -6.08
N GLN A 62 19.81 7.92 -5.26
CA GLN A 62 18.55 8.59 -5.62
C GLN A 62 18.74 10.10 -5.80
N TRP A 63 19.49 10.76 -4.92
CA TRP A 63 19.83 12.18 -5.08
C TRP A 63 20.65 12.44 -6.35
N ALA A 64 21.60 11.56 -6.68
CA ALA A 64 22.34 11.64 -7.94
C ALA A 64 21.40 11.47 -9.15
N ALA A 65 20.46 10.52 -9.10
CA ALA A 65 19.48 10.31 -10.16
C ALA A 65 18.58 11.53 -10.40
N ILE A 66 18.19 12.25 -9.34
CA ILE A 66 17.45 13.53 -9.46
C ILE A 66 18.25 14.54 -10.28
N GLN A 67 19.56 14.66 -10.03
CA GLN A 67 20.42 15.59 -10.79
C GLN A 67 20.62 15.18 -12.25
N HIS A 68 20.30 13.94 -12.60
CA HIS A 68 20.30 13.42 -13.97
C HIS A 68 18.90 13.39 -14.60
N GLY A 69 17.89 14.01 -13.97
CA GLY A 69 16.53 14.05 -14.49
C GLY A 69 16.45 14.66 -15.89
N ASP A 70 15.71 14.00 -16.79
CA ASP A 70 15.39 14.52 -18.11
C ASP A 70 13.97 15.09 -18.10
N GLU A 71 13.87 16.42 -18.20
CA GLU A 71 12.63 17.21 -18.13
C GLU A 71 11.89 17.33 -19.47
N SER A 72 12.21 16.47 -20.45
CA SER A 72 11.53 16.46 -21.74
C SER A 72 10.05 16.09 -21.59
N TYR A 73 9.20 16.87 -22.26
CA TYR A 73 7.74 16.71 -22.19
C TYR A 73 7.23 15.35 -22.71
N ALA A 74 7.92 14.77 -23.70
CA ALA A 74 7.60 13.47 -24.27
C ALA A 74 8.88 12.71 -24.59
N GLY A 75 8.88 11.40 -24.33
CA GLY A 75 10.03 10.53 -24.61
C GLY A 75 11.22 10.71 -23.67
N SER A 76 10.99 11.20 -22.44
CA SER A 76 12.03 11.29 -21.41
C SER A 76 12.63 9.90 -21.12
N PRO A 77 13.96 9.71 -21.22
CA PRO A 77 14.63 8.48 -20.84
C PRO A 77 14.41 8.09 -19.36
N SER A 78 14.11 9.06 -18.50
CA SER A 78 13.75 8.80 -17.09
C SER A 78 12.48 7.95 -16.99
N TYR A 79 11.51 8.11 -17.90
CA TYR A 79 10.34 7.24 -17.95
C TYR A 79 10.69 5.80 -18.33
N ASP A 80 11.63 5.59 -19.27
CA ASP A 80 12.04 4.23 -19.65
C ASP A 80 12.74 3.49 -18.50
N ILE A 81 13.58 4.20 -17.73
CA ILE A 81 14.21 3.67 -16.51
C ILE A 81 13.16 3.32 -15.44
N PHE A 82 12.21 4.23 -15.20
CA PHE A 82 11.10 4.00 -14.27
C PHE A 82 10.25 2.79 -14.70
N ARG A 83 9.80 2.77 -15.97
CA ARG A 83 8.99 1.69 -16.54
C ARG A 83 9.70 0.35 -16.40
N LYS A 84 10.99 0.29 -16.75
CA LYS A 84 11.79 -0.93 -16.60
C LYS A 84 11.84 -1.39 -15.14
N SER A 85 12.09 -0.48 -14.20
CA SER A 85 12.16 -0.82 -12.76
C SER A 85 10.83 -1.36 -12.24
N VAL A 86 9.70 -0.78 -12.67
CA VAL A 86 8.36 -1.29 -12.36
C VAL A 86 8.18 -2.69 -12.96
N GLN A 87 8.48 -2.88 -14.26
CA GLN A 87 8.28 -4.14 -14.96
C GLN A 87 9.18 -5.29 -14.47
N ASP A 88 10.36 -4.97 -13.94
CA ASP A 88 11.27 -5.95 -13.35
C ASP A 88 10.70 -6.57 -12.06
N LEU A 89 9.74 -5.90 -11.40
CA LEU A 89 9.05 -6.38 -10.18
C LEU A 89 7.58 -6.79 -10.45
N PHE A 90 6.90 -6.03 -11.30
CA PHE A 90 5.50 -6.19 -11.67
C PHE A 90 5.42 -6.30 -13.19
N PRO A 91 5.44 -7.52 -13.78
CA PRO A 91 5.58 -7.72 -15.22
C PRO A 91 4.30 -7.40 -16.01
N PHE A 92 3.60 -6.33 -15.63
CA PHE A 92 2.47 -5.78 -16.35
C PHE A 92 2.92 -5.16 -17.68
N LYS A 93 2.12 -5.39 -18.72
CA LYS A 93 2.40 -4.91 -20.08
C LYS A 93 2.44 -3.38 -20.17
N HIS A 94 1.57 -2.70 -19.42
CA HIS A 94 1.37 -1.26 -19.49
C HIS A 94 1.70 -0.61 -18.15
N VAL A 95 2.42 0.51 -18.18
CA VAL A 95 2.78 1.31 -17.00
C VAL A 95 2.46 2.78 -17.29
N ILE A 96 1.56 3.35 -16.50
CA ILE A 96 1.15 4.75 -16.60
C ILE A 96 1.61 5.45 -15.30
N PRO A 97 2.57 6.39 -15.36
CA PRO A 97 3.02 7.11 -14.18
C PRO A 97 1.96 8.11 -13.74
N THR A 98 1.79 8.26 -12.44
CA THR A 98 0.98 9.30 -11.81
C THR A 98 1.81 10.01 -10.75
N HIS A 99 1.39 11.22 -10.35
CA HIS A 99 2.13 11.96 -9.31
C HIS A 99 2.13 11.24 -7.95
N GLN A 100 1.06 10.47 -7.64
CA GLN A 100 0.99 9.58 -6.47
C GLN A 100 -0.21 8.61 -6.61
N GLY A 101 -0.39 7.75 -5.59
CA GLY A 101 -1.40 6.67 -5.57
C GLY A 101 -2.84 7.13 -5.85
N ARG A 102 -3.33 8.17 -5.15
CA ARG A 102 -4.73 8.63 -5.32
C ARG A 102 -5.09 9.07 -6.74
N ALA A 103 -4.11 9.49 -7.55
CA ALA A 103 -4.35 9.82 -8.95
C ALA A 103 -4.47 8.59 -9.84
N ALA A 104 -3.70 7.53 -9.55
CA ALA A 104 -3.87 6.24 -10.21
C ALA A 104 -5.26 5.65 -9.90
N GLU A 105 -5.68 5.73 -8.63
CA GLU A 105 -7.04 5.36 -8.21
C GLU A 105 -8.11 6.17 -8.94
N LYS A 106 -7.93 7.50 -9.03
CA LYS A 106 -8.90 8.37 -9.72
C LYS A 106 -9.07 7.97 -11.18
N ILE A 107 -7.98 7.69 -11.90
CA ILE A 107 -8.03 7.24 -13.29
C ILE A 107 -8.76 5.88 -13.36
N LEU A 108 -8.36 4.91 -12.54
CA LEU A 108 -8.91 3.57 -12.52
C LEU A 108 -10.42 3.56 -12.28
N PHE A 109 -10.88 4.22 -11.21
CA PHE A 109 -12.28 4.20 -10.83
C PHE A 109 -13.14 5.13 -11.68
N THR A 110 -12.58 6.16 -12.33
CA THR A 110 -13.32 6.90 -13.36
C THR A 110 -13.68 5.99 -14.55
N VAL A 111 -12.79 5.06 -14.91
CA VAL A 111 -13.04 4.09 -16.00
C VAL A 111 -13.93 2.94 -15.55
N LEU A 112 -13.66 2.36 -14.38
CA LEU A 112 -14.32 1.13 -13.92
C LEU A 112 -15.56 1.37 -13.09
N GLY A 113 -15.68 2.50 -12.40
CA GLY A 113 -16.74 2.83 -11.45
C GLY A 113 -18.07 3.19 -12.11
N GLY A 114 -18.99 3.74 -11.32
CA GLY A 114 -20.35 4.07 -11.76
C GLY A 114 -21.44 3.37 -10.93
N GLY A 115 -22.65 3.95 -10.97
CA GLY A 115 -23.83 3.42 -10.28
C GLY A 115 -24.11 1.95 -10.57
N GLY A 116 -24.52 1.21 -9.53
CA GLY A 116 -24.87 -0.21 -9.62
C GLY A 116 -23.68 -1.17 -9.57
N LYS A 117 -22.44 -0.67 -9.64
CA LYS A 117 -21.22 -1.48 -9.51
C LYS A 117 -20.74 -1.58 -8.07
N THR A 118 -19.93 -2.60 -7.80
CA THR A 118 -19.34 -2.81 -6.49
C THR A 118 -17.93 -3.38 -6.56
N PHE A 119 -17.09 -3.02 -5.60
CA PHE A 119 -15.66 -3.33 -5.53
C PHE A 119 -15.37 -4.03 -4.19
N PRO A 120 -15.21 -5.36 -4.17
CA PRO A 120 -14.77 -6.08 -2.98
C PRO A 120 -13.24 -5.98 -2.81
N SER A 121 -12.79 -5.79 -1.57
CA SER A 121 -11.38 -5.86 -1.17
C SER A 121 -11.25 -6.59 0.17
N ASN A 122 -10.03 -6.87 0.62
CA ASN A 122 -9.80 -7.20 2.03
C ASN A 122 -10.20 -5.99 2.90
N THR A 123 -9.59 -4.84 2.66
CA THR A 123 -10.04 -3.55 3.18
C THR A 123 -9.59 -2.43 2.27
N HIS A 124 -10.47 -1.50 1.96
CA HIS A 124 -10.13 -0.30 1.19
C HIS A 124 -9.40 0.72 2.07
N PHE A 125 -8.37 1.36 1.52
CA PHE A 125 -7.80 2.56 2.11
C PHE A 125 -8.75 3.76 1.88
N ASP A 126 -8.63 4.78 2.71
CA ASP A 126 -9.55 5.93 2.76
C ASP A 126 -9.72 6.60 1.39
N THR A 127 -8.61 6.86 0.67
CA THR A 127 -8.69 7.48 -0.66
C THR A 127 -9.22 6.53 -1.73
N THR A 128 -8.92 5.23 -1.61
CA THR A 128 -9.44 4.20 -2.52
C THR A 128 -10.95 4.12 -2.42
N ARG A 129 -11.48 4.00 -1.20
CA ARG A 129 -12.92 3.99 -0.92
C ARG A 129 -13.57 5.27 -1.42
N ALA A 130 -12.99 6.44 -1.10
CA ALA A 130 -13.51 7.72 -1.54
C ALA A 130 -13.58 7.83 -3.08
N ASN A 131 -12.56 7.36 -3.81
CA ASN A 131 -12.57 7.37 -5.27
C ASN A 131 -13.61 6.41 -5.86
N ILE A 132 -13.85 5.24 -5.24
CA ILE A 132 -14.90 4.30 -5.66
C ILE A 132 -16.28 4.93 -5.45
N GLU A 133 -16.57 5.36 -4.22
CA GLU A 133 -17.90 5.86 -3.83
C GLU A 133 -18.25 7.19 -4.51
N TYR A 134 -17.25 8.03 -4.82
CA TYR A 134 -17.43 9.23 -5.64
C TYR A 134 -18.07 8.93 -7.01
N THR A 135 -17.85 7.73 -7.56
CA THR A 135 -18.45 7.32 -8.85
C THR A 135 -19.89 6.82 -8.72
N GLY A 136 -20.42 6.71 -7.50
CA GLY A 136 -21.71 6.07 -7.20
C GLY A 136 -21.65 4.54 -7.10
N ALA A 137 -20.45 3.95 -7.10
CA ALA A 137 -20.24 2.53 -6.85
C ALA A 137 -20.12 2.24 -5.33
N GLU A 138 -20.24 0.98 -4.95
CA GLU A 138 -20.10 0.51 -3.57
C GLU A 138 -18.71 -0.09 -3.33
N ALA A 139 -18.06 0.24 -2.20
CA ALA A 139 -16.82 -0.41 -1.77
C ALA A 139 -17.09 -1.35 -0.58
N VAL A 140 -16.71 -2.63 -0.70
CA VAL A 140 -17.06 -3.67 0.27
C VAL A 140 -15.80 -4.35 0.83
N ASP A 141 -15.70 -4.42 2.15
CA ASP A 141 -14.56 -5.01 2.85
C ASP A 141 -14.85 -6.43 3.32
N LEU A 142 -14.03 -7.37 2.84
CA LEU A 142 -14.12 -8.83 3.04
C LEU A 142 -12.83 -9.39 3.67
N VAL A 143 -12.22 -8.67 4.62
CA VAL A 143 -11.10 -9.19 5.41
C VAL A 143 -11.55 -10.40 6.25
N ILE A 144 -10.65 -11.37 6.47
CA ILE A 144 -10.89 -12.49 7.37
C ILE A 144 -11.29 -12.03 8.79
N PRO A 145 -12.06 -12.83 9.55
CA PRO A 145 -12.49 -12.47 10.91
C PRO A 145 -11.33 -12.05 11.83
N GLU A 146 -10.18 -12.73 11.75
CA GLU A 146 -8.98 -12.43 12.53
C GLU A 146 -8.43 -11.03 12.22
N GLY A 147 -8.64 -10.52 11.01
CA GLY A 147 -8.28 -9.15 10.64
C GLY A 147 -9.07 -8.09 11.39
N ARG A 148 -10.22 -8.45 11.97
CA ARG A 148 -11.06 -7.57 12.80
C ARG A 148 -10.81 -7.71 14.29
N ASP A 149 -9.98 -8.67 14.72
CA ASP A 149 -9.61 -8.89 16.10
C ASP A 149 -8.19 -8.37 16.36
N PRO A 150 -8.00 -7.24 17.05
CA PRO A 150 -6.67 -6.72 17.39
C PRO A 150 -5.81 -7.69 18.20
N SER A 151 -6.42 -8.56 19.02
CA SER A 151 -5.72 -9.49 19.91
C SER A 151 -5.29 -10.79 19.21
N SER A 152 -5.89 -11.11 18.06
CA SER A 152 -5.50 -12.28 17.27
C SER A 152 -4.04 -12.20 16.83
N GLN A 153 -3.34 -13.33 17.01
CA GLN A 153 -1.94 -13.53 16.59
C GLN A 153 -1.82 -14.17 15.20
N HIS A 154 -2.90 -14.18 14.41
CA HIS A 154 -2.86 -14.75 13.07
C HIS A 154 -1.74 -14.11 12.22
N PRO A 155 -0.89 -14.90 11.53
CA PRO A 155 0.32 -14.37 10.88
C PRO A 155 0.02 -13.45 9.68
N PHE A 156 -1.17 -13.59 9.09
CA PHE A 156 -1.63 -12.90 7.88
C PHE A 156 -3.04 -12.31 8.04
N LYS A 157 -3.21 -11.40 9.00
CA LYS A 157 -4.49 -10.72 9.28
C LYS A 157 -5.01 -9.86 8.12
N GLY A 158 -4.19 -9.58 7.12
CA GLY A 158 -4.59 -8.87 5.91
C GLY A 158 -5.33 -9.75 4.91
N ASN A 159 -5.35 -11.08 5.09
CA ASN A 159 -5.98 -12.01 4.15
C ASN A 159 -7.45 -11.63 3.85
N LEU A 160 -7.86 -11.89 2.61
CA LEU A 160 -9.22 -11.75 2.15
C LEU A 160 -9.98 -13.06 2.44
N ASP A 161 -11.19 -12.96 2.97
CA ASP A 161 -12.06 -14.10 3.27
C ASP A 161 -12.60 -14.72 1.97
N ILE A 162 -12.05 -15.88 1.60
CA ILE A 162 -12.37 -16.57 0.36
C ILE A 162 -13.84 -17.05 0.33
N THR A 163 -14.38 -17.46 1.47
CA THR A 163 -15.78 -17.92 1.54
C THR A 163 -16.72 -16.73 1.33
N ALA A 164 -16.42 -15.61 2.00
CA ALA A 164 -17.18 -14.38 1.82
C ALA A 164 -17.05 -13.87 0.38
N LEU A 165 -15.85 -13.93 -0.23
CA LEU A 165 -15.62 -13.51 -1.61
C LEU A 165 -16.42 -14.35 -2.61
N ASP A 166 -16.36 -15.68 -2.54
CA ASP A 166 -17.06 -16.55 -3.49
C ASP A 166 -18.58 -16.34 -3.41
N ALA A 167 -19.12 -16.22 -2.20
CA ALA A 167 -20.53 -15.89 -1.98
C ALA A 167 -20.87 -14.48 -2.49
N TYR A 168 -19.97 -13.51 -2.31
CA TYR A 168 -20.17 -12.14 -2.76
C TYR A 168 -20.20 -12.03 -4.29
N LEU A 169 -19.24 -12.67 -4.98
CA LEU A 169 -19.16 -12.69 -6.44
C LEU A 169 -20.36 -13.41 -7.04
N THR A 170 -20.81 -14.51 -6.43
CA THR A 170 -22.03 -15.23 -6.87
C THR A 170 -23.27 -14.34 -6.81
N ARG A 171 -23.46 -13.61 -5.71
CA ARG A 171 -24.64 -12.72 -5.52
C ARG A 171 -24.60 -11.46 -6.38
N ASN A 172 -23.40 -11.01 -6.75
CA ASN A 172 -23.18 -9.76 -7.49
C ASN A 172 -22.63 -10.00 -8.90
N ALA A 173 -22.97 -11.14 -9.50
CA ALA A 173 -22.55 -11.47 -10.86
C ALA A 173 -22.88 -10.33 -11.84
N GLY A 174 -21.88 -9.92 -12.64
CA GLY A 174 -22.00 -8.81 -13.59
C GLY A 174 -21.92 -7.40 -12.99
N ARG A 175 -21.89 -7.26 -11.66
CA ARG A 175 -21.77 -5.96 -10.96
C ARG A 175 -20.38 -5.65 -10.44
N VAL A 176 -19.47 -6.63 -10.44
CA VAL A 176 -18.11 -6.51 -9.91
C VAL A 176 -17.10 -6.28 -11.05
N PRO A 177 -16.58 -5.06 -11.24
CA PRO A 177 -15.62 -4.80 -12.32
C PRO A 177 -14.25 -5.42 -12.02
N VAL A 178 -13.88 -5.48 -10.74
CA VAL A 178 -12.58 -5.97 -10.27
C VAL A 178 -12.67 -6.32 -8.78
N VAL A 179 -11.92 -7.34 -8.37
CA VAL A 179 -11.62 -7.62 -6.96
C VAL A 179 -10.29 -6.96 -6.63
N MET A 180 -10.22 -6.28 -5.49
CA MET A 180 -9.00 -5.66 -5.01
C MET A 180 -8.37 -6.47 -3.87
N VAL A 181 -7.05 -6.39 -3.72
CA VAL A 181 -6.35 -6.82 -2.50
C VAL A 181 -5.29 -5.79 -2.16
N THR A 182 -5.38 -5.23 -0.95
CA THR A 182 -4.42 -4.27 -0.42
C THR A 182 -3.27 -5.00 0.27
N ILE A 183 -2.03 -4.76 -0.18
CA ILE A 183 -0.81 -5.41 0.34
C ILE A 183 0.25 -4.36 0.76
N THR A 184 0.60 -4.24 2.05
CA THR A 184 -0.08 -4.76 3.24
C THR A 184 -1.44 -4.06 3.47
N ASN A 185 -2.35 -4.69 4.21
CA ASN A 185 -3.64 -4.09 4.54
C ASN A 185 -3.46 -2.91 5.49
N ASN A 186 -3.42 -1.68 4.94
CA ASN A 186 -3.22 -0.44 5.69
C ASN A 186 -4.24 -0.28 6.82
N SER A 187 -5.53 -0.34 6.49
CA SER A 187 -6.64 -0.10 7.42
C SER A 187 -6.72 -1.16 8.51
N GLY A 188 -6.16 -2.35 8.27
CA GLY A 188 -5.97 -3.40 9.28
C GLY A 188 -4.74 -3.24 10.17
N GLY A 189 -4.02 -2.10 10.08
CA GLY A 189 -2.78 -1.87 10.83
C GLY A 189 -1.53 -2.43 10.16
N GLY A 190 -1.47 -2.37 8.82
CA GLY A 190 -0.31 -2.83 8.04
C GLY A 190 -0.13 -4.35 8.02
N GLN A 191 -1.24 -5.10 8.14
CA GLN A 191 -1.18 -6.56 8.26
C GLN A 191 -0.95 -7.24 6.91
N PRO A 192 -0.10 -8.28 6.84
CA PRO A 192 0.24 -8.90 5.57
C PRO A 192 -0.85 -9.83 5.05
N VAL A 193 -0.84 -10.00 3.74
CA VAL A 193 -1.57 -11.04 2.99
C VAL A 193 -0.58 -12.13 2.61
N SER A 194 -0.95 -13.39 2.87
CA SER A 194 -0.14 -14.56 2.47
C SER A 194 -0.19 -14.80 0.95
N LEU A 195 0.86 -15.44 0.44
CA LEU A 195 0.92 -15.88 -0.96
C LEU A 195 -0.13 -16.96 -1.24
N ALA A 196 -0.35 -17.88 -0.30
CA ALA A 196 -1.46 -18.84 -0.37
C ALA A 196 -2.82 -18.15 -0.58
N ASN A 197 -3.13 -17.11 0.21
CA ASN A 197 -4.38 -16.37 0.06
C ASN A 197 -4.47 -15.64 -1.29
N LEU A 198 -3.39 -15.01 -1.78
CA LEU A 198 -3.39 -14.39 -3.11
C LEU A 198 -3.69 -15.40 -4.23
N ARG A 199 -3.14 -16.61 -4.15
CA ARG A 199 -3.42 -17.70 -5.11
C ARG A 199 -4.90 -18.13 -5.04
N GLU A 200 -5.48 -18.23 -3.85
CA GLU A 200 -6.89 -18.58 -3.67
C GLU A 200 -7.84 -17.48 -4.15
N VAL A 201 -7.51 -16.21 -3.88
CA VAL A 201 -8.24 -15.06 -4.43
C VAL A 201 -8.19 -15.10 -5.95
N ARG A 202 -7.01 -15.30 -6.55
CA ARG A 202 -6.86 -15.40 -8.00
C ARG A 202 -7.68 -16.56 -8.58
N ALA A 203 -7.66 -17.73 -7.95
CA ALA A 203 -8.48 -18.86 -8.38
C ALA A 203 -9.98 -18.56 -8.32
N THR A 204 -10.42 -17.89 -7.25
CA THR A 204 -11.82 -17.46 -7.07
C THR A 204 -12.23 -16.42 -8.12
N CYS A 205 -11.39 -15.41 -8.35
CA CYS A 205 -11.56 -14.43 -9.42
C CYS A 205 -11.68 -15.10 -10.80
N ASN A 206 -10.80 -16.04 -11.11
CA ASN A 206 -10.83 -16.78 -12.38
C ASN A 206 -12.13 -17.59 -12.55
N LYS A 207 -12.61 -18.26 -11.48
CA LYS A 207 -13.89 -19.00 -11.47
C LYS A 207 -15.08 -18.11 -11.86
N HIS A 208 -15.08 -16.85 -11.42
CA HIS A 208 -16.16 -15.89 -11.68
C HIS A 208 -15.92 -14.98 -12.89
N GLY A 209 -14.77 -15.12 -13.57
CA GLY A 209 -14.40 -14.27 -14.70
C GLY A 209 -14.17 -12.80 -14.34
N VAL A 210 -13.76 -12.51 -13.09
CA VAL A 210 -13.53 -11.15 -12.59
C VAL A 210 -12.03 -10.88 -12.47
N PRO A 211 -11.50 -9.75 -12.96
CA PRO A 211 -10.10 -9.39 -12.76
C PRO A 211 -9.71 -9.22 -11.28
N LEU A 212 -8.45 -9.48 -10.96
CA LEU A 212 -7.82 -9.17 -9.67
C LEU A 212 -6.88 -7.97 -9.85
N PHE A 213 -6.95 -7.01 -8.94
CA PHE A 213 -6.08 -5.84 -8.89
C PHE A 213 -5.46 -5.70 -7.50
N LEU A 214 -4.19 -5.33 -7.44
CA LEU A 214 -3.48 -5.14 -6.18
C LEU A 214 -3.35 -3.64 -5.89
N ASP A 215 -3.77 -3.21 -4.70
CA ASP A 215 -3.21 -1.99 -4.12
C ASP A 215 -1.87 -2.37 -3.51
N ALA A 216 -0.81 -1.96 -4.20
CA ALA A 216 0.56 -2.35 -3.95
C ALA A 216 1.38 -1.27 -3.21
N CYS A 217 0.75 -0.33 -2.48
CA CYS A 217 1.50 0.75 -1.82
C CYS A 217 2.62 0.26 -0.89
N ARG A 218 2.45 -0.88 -0.20
CA ARG A 218 3.43 -1.47 0.72
C ARG A 218 3.82 -2.90 0.34
N PHE A 219 3.93 -3.17 -0.96
CA PHE A 219 4.20 -4.51 -1.47
C PHE A 219 5.49 -5.14 -0.91
N ALA A 220 6.55 -4.35 -0.72
CA ALA A 220 7.85 -4.84 -0.26
C ALA A 220 7.79 -5.34 1.20
N GLU A 221 7.04 -4.65 2.06
CA GLU A 221 6.79 -5.10 3.44
C GLU A 221 5.97 -6.39 3.46
N ASN A 222 4.95 -6.49 2.59
CA ASN A 222 4.15 -7.70 2.47
C ASN A 222 5.00 -8.90 2.05
N ALA A 223 5.88 -8.72 1.06
CA ALA A 223 6.83 -9.75 0.62
C ALA A 223 7.80 -10.16 1.73
N TRP A 224 8.28 -9.20 2.54
CA TRP A 224 9.10 -9.50 3.69
C TRP A 224 8.36 -10.35 4.73
N PHE A 225 7.09 -10.04 5.02
CA PHE A 225 6.29 -10.85 5.93
C PHE A 225 6.02 -12.25 5.39
N ILE A 226 5.74 -12.41 4.09
CA ILE A 226 5.65 -13.73 3.44
C ILE A 226 6.94 -14.52 3.66
N ARG A 227 8.10 -13.91 3.36
CA ARG A 227 9.41 -14.55 3.56
C ARG A 227 9.62 -15.00 5.01
N GLN A 228 9.24 -14.19 5.98
CA GLN A 228 9.48 -14.46 7.40
C GLN A 228 8.48 -15.47 7.99
N ARG A 229 7.22 -15.40 7.58
CA ARG A 229 6.09 -16.06 8.28
C ARG A 229 5.48 -17.22 7.52
N GLU A 230 5.59 -17.25 6.18
CA GLU A 230 4.96 -18.28 5.36
C GLU A 230 5.90 -19.48 5.19
N PRO A 231 5.49 -20.70 5.60
CA PRO A 231 6.33 -21.89 5.44
C PRO A 231 6.76 -22.12 3.99
N GLY A 232 8.05 -22.40 3.78
CA GLY A 232 8.62 -22.67 2.45
C GLY A 232 9.05 -21.41 1.68
N GLN A 233 8.92 -20.21 2.24
CA GLN A 233 9.31 -18.95 1.60
C GLN A 233 10.62 -18.35 2.13
N GLN A 234 11.18 -18.91 3.21
CA GLN A 234 12.29 -18.33 4.00
C GLN A 234 13.56 -18.08 3.19
N ASP A 235 13.87 -18.97 2.26
CA ASP A 235 15.10 -18.91 1.45
C ASP A 235 14.92 -18.15 0.12
N ARG A 236 13.72 -17.68 -0.17
CA ARG A 236 13.44 -16.94 -1.41
C ARG A 236 13.98 -15.52 -1.36
N ASN A 237 14.35 -15.01 -2.53
CA ASN A 237 14.59 -13.58 -2.72
C ASN A 237 13.25 -12.82 -2.61
N VAL A 238 13.26 -11.69 -1.90
CA VAL A 238 12.09 -10.81 -1.75
C VAL A 238 11.54 -10.40 -3.12
N ALA A 239 12.40 -10.09 -4.09
CA ALA A 239 11.96 -9.71 -5.44
C ALA A 239 11.17 -10.82 -6.14
N ASP A 240 11.52 -12.10 -5.92
CA ASP A 240 10.80 -13.22 -6.50
C ASP A 240 9.42 -13.43 -5.84
N ILE A 241 9.32 -13.16 -4.54
CA ILE A 241 8.02 -13.14 -3.85
C ILE A 241 7.16 -12.00 -4.42
N VAL A 242 7.71 -10.81 -4.64
CA VAL A 242 7.00 -9.68 -5.25
C VAL A 242 6.44 -10.03 -6.62
N ARG A 243 7.26 -10.61 -7.51
CA ARG A 243 6.81 -11.04 -8.83
C ARG A 243 5.66 -12.03 -8.76
N GLU A 244 5.72 -12.95 -7.79
CA GLU A 244 4.66 -13.95 -7.65
C GLU A 244 3.37 -13.38 -7.06
N MET A 245 3.45 -12.43 -6.12
CA MET A 245 2.25 -11.73 -5.64
C MET A 245 1.48 -11.08 -6.81
N ALA A 246 2.19 -10.62 -7.84
CA ALA A 246 1.64 -9.95 -9.01
C ALA A 246 1.30 -10.88 -10.19
N SER A 247 1.37 -12.21 -10.02
CA SER A 247 1.13 -13.20 -11.09
C SER A 247 -0.35 -13.60 -11.27
#